data_AF-A0A258NT70-F1
#
_entry.id   AF-A0A258NT70-F1
#
_cell.length_a   1.000
_cell.length_b   1.000
_cell.length_c   1.000
_cell.angle_alpha   90.00
_cell.angle_beta   90.00
_cell.angle_gamma   90.00
#
_symmetry.space_group_name_H-M   'P 1'
#
loop_
_entity.id
_entity.type
_entity.pdbx_description
1 polymer ?
#
loop_
_entity_poly.entity_id
_entity_poly.type
_entity_poly.pdbx_seq_one_letter_code
_entity_poly.pdbx_strand_id
1 'polypeptide(L)'
;SIFVPTIARIGYALGTLAPELGMSAPVPDMGPKPVRTMADMGMAGMDMSGSADTSGAADASGMAGMPGMDTKPAADASMAGMNMGKPAATSPGASMAMPSTPADKAMADMPGMSASGKPVPAAKPADSMAGMPGMSDQTAAAPIAAPVDADGLRRLKYGLLRAATRNADNRAPERELLVRLTGDMTRYFWSINDKKLSNAKPFKIGLGERVRIKMVNETMMEHPMHLHGVFMELVNGNGIFAPRKHTIIVPPAQTVELDVTYEDEGTWAFHCHLFYHAVTGMFRLVEVA
;
A
#
# COMPACT_ATOMS: atom_id res chain seq x y z
N SER A 1 -15.85 23.71 -6.59
CA SER A 1 -15.01 23.50 -5.41
C SER A 1 -14.19 22.22 -5.59
N ILE A 2 -13.13 22.05 -4.80
CA ILE A 2 -12.36 20.82 -4.65
C ILE A 2 -12.64 20.31 -3.23
N PHE A 3 -13.19 19.10 -3.14
CA PHE A 3 -13.54 18.46 -1.88
C PHE A 3 -12.63 17.26 -1.65
N VAL A 4 -12.01 17.20 -0.47
CA VAL A 4 -11.03 16.17 -0.11
C VAL A 4 -11.43 15.56 1.24
N PRO A 5 -12.18 14.46 1.26
CA PRO A 5 -12.51 13.75 2.48
C PRO A 5 -11.29 12.98 3.00
N THR A 6 -11.19 12.84 4.31
CA THR A 6 -10.29 11.87 4.95
C THR A 6 -10.68 10.44 4.55
N ILE A 7 -9.73 9.52 4.53
CA ILE A 7 -9.98 8.11 4.21
C ILE A 7 -11.08 7.52 5.12
N ALA A 8 -11.07 7.86 6.40
CA ALA A 8 -12.08 7.38 7.36
C ALA A 8 -13.46 8.05 7.20
N ARG A 9 -13.59 9.05 6.31
CA ARG A 9 -14.78 9.89 6.09
C ARG A 9 -15.32 10.56 7.35
N ILE A 10 -14.43 10.97 8.26
CA ILE A 10 -14.78 11.67 9.52
C ILE A 10 -14.50 13.18 9.48
N GLY A 11 -13.96 13.66 8.37
CA GLY A 11 -13.62 15.07 8.15
C GLY A 11 -13.16 15.29 6.72
N TYR A 12 -13.07 16.55 6.30
CA TYR A 12 -12.72 16.94 4.94
C TYR A 12 -11.99 18.29 4.90
N ALA A 13 -11.31 18.55 3.79
CA ALA A 13 -10.92 19.88 3.37
C ALA A 13 -11.76 20.29 2.14
N LEU A 14 -12.22 21.55 2.11
CA LEU A 14 -12.93 22.12 0.97
C LEU A 14 -12.21 23.38 0.50
N GLY A 15 -11.75 23.35 -0.75
CA GLY A 15 -11.25 24.54 -1.44
C GLY A 15 -12.30 25.05 -2.41
N THR A 16 -12.66 26.32 -2.33
CA THR A 16 -13.53 26.96 -3.33
C THR A 16 -12.68 27.88 -4.20
N LEU A 17 -12.63 27.56 -5.49
CA LEU A 17 -12.21 28.51 -6.52
C LEU A 17 -13.47 29.15 -7.09
N ALA A 18 -13.64 30.45 -6.84
CA ALA A 18 -14.79 31.22 -7.29
C ALA A 18 -14.36 32.58 -7.85
N PRO A 19 -15.11 33.14 -8.82
CA PRO A 19 -14.80 34.45 -9.40
C PRO A 19 -15.05 35.61 -8.43
N GLU A 20 -15.90 35.41 -7.41
CA GLU A 20 -16.27 36.44 -6.45
C GLU A 20 -16.15 35.93 -5.00
N LEU A 21 -15.79 36.85 -4.11
CA LEU A 21 -15.70 36.58 -2.68
C LEU A 21 -17.09 36.26 -2.11
N GLY A 22 -17.18 35.22 -1.28
CA GLY A 22 -18.43 34.79 -0.64
C GLY A 22 -19.21 33.74 -1.42
N MET A 23 -18.86 33.47 -2.68
CA MET A 23 -19.39 32.30 -3.38
C MET A 23 -18.83 31.01 -2.79
N SER A 24 -19.70 30.04 -2.54
CA SER A 24 -19.30 28.68 -2.16
C SER A 24 -20.16 27.66 -2.89
N ALA A 25 -19.55 26.54 -3.27
CA ALA A 25 -20.30 25.38 -3.71
C ALA A 25 -20.82 24.60 -2.49
N PRO A 26 -21.91 23.84 -2.65
CA PRO A 26 -22.36 22.90 -1.61
C PRO A 26 -21.26 21.91 -1.23
N VAL A 27 -21.19 21.57 0.06
CA VAL A 27 -20.33 20.49 0.56
C VAL A 27 -20.98 19.16 0.15
N PRO A 28 -20.28 18.27 -0.57
CA PRO A 28 -20.79 16.93 -0.84
C PRO A 28 -21.06 16.14 0.44
N ASP A 29 -22.00 15.19 0.37
CA ASP A 29 -22.16 14.21 1.45
C ASP A 29 -20.86 13.40 1.62
N MET A 30 -20.45 13.20 2.87
CA MET A 30 -19.28 12.39 3.19
C MET A 30 -19.51 10.94 2.78
N GLY A 31 -20.75 10.45 2.75
CA GLY A 31 -21.09 9.07 2.43
C GLY A 31 -20.60 8.06 3.48
N PRO A 32 -20.87 6.76 3.29
CA PRO A 32 -20.52 5.73 4.27
C PRO A 32 -19.00 5.53 4.34
N LYS A 33 -18.48 5.23 5.53
CA LYS A 33 -17.07 4.87 5.74
C LYS A 33 -16.66 3.83 4.71
N PRO A 34 -15.58 4.07 3.93
CA PRO A 34 -15.21 3.15 2.88
C PRO A 34 -14.70 1.87 3.55
N VAL A 35 -15.34 0.76 3.22
CA VAL A 35 -14.79 -0.57 3.49
C VAL A 35 -13.98 -0.91 2.26
N ARG A 36 -12.69 -1.20 2.43
CA ARG A 36 -11.81 -1.55 1.32
C ARG A 36 -12.23 -2.93 0.81
N THR A 37 -13.01 -2.96 -0.26
CA THR A 37 -13.50 -4.18 -0.89
C THR A 37 -12.47 -4.73 -1.86
N MET A 38 -12.63 -5.98 -2.30
CA MET A 38 -11.75 -6.55 -3.34
C MET A 38 -11.78 -5.72 -4.64
N ALA A 39 -12.91 -5.08 -4.97
CA ALA A 39 -13.02 -4.17 -6.11
C ALA A 39 -12.08 -2.95 -5.99
N ASP A 40 -11.98 -2.35 -4.79
CA ASP A 40 -11.08 -1.21 -4.51
C ASP A 40 -9.59 -1.61 -4.59
N MET A 41 -9.32 -2.91 -4.57
CA MET A 41 -7.97 -3.48 -4.69
C MET A 41 -7.60 -3.83 -6.15
N GLY A 42 -8.42 -3.45 -7.13
CA GLY A 42 -8.23 -3.78 -8.54
C GLY A 42 -8.76 -5.16 -8.95
N MET A 43 -9.52 -5.84 -8.09
CA MET A 43 -10.05 -7.19 -8.32
C MET A 43 -11.54 -7.19 -8.73
N ALA A 44 -12.04 -6.06 -9.22
CA ALA A 44 -13.41 -5.94 -9.69
C ALA A 44 -13.61 -6.80 -10.94
N GLY A 45 -14.09 -8.03 -10.78
CA GLY A 45 -14.36 -8.97 -11.87
C GLY A 45 -13.78 -10.38 -11.71
N MET A 46 -13.10 -10.69 -10.59
CA MET A 46 -12.75 -12.08 -10.29
C MET A 46 -13.98 -12.82 -9.77
N ASP A 47 -14.62 -13.56 -10.66
CA ASP A 47 -15.69 -14.48 -10.30
C ASP A 47 -15.12 -15.64 -9.48
N MET A 48 -15.47 -15.69 -8.19
CA MET A 48 -15.08 -16.79 -7.27
C MET A 48 -16.07 -17.96 -7.31
N SER A 49 -16.98 -18.01 -8.30
CA SER A 49 -17.99 -19.07 -8.43
C SER A 49 -17.41 -20.47 -8.76
N GLY A 50 -16.12 -20.58 -9.06
CA GLY A 50 -15.49 -21.83 -9.52
C GLY A 50 -14.88 -22.75 -8.46
N SER A 51 -14.96 -22.47 -7.15
CA SER A 51 -14.32 -23.31 -6.11
C SER A 51 -15.27 -24.25 -5.36
N ALA A 52 -16.37 -24.65 -5.99
CA ALA A 52 -17.28 -25.67 -5.46
C ALA A 52 -17.16 -26.98 -6.26
N ASP A 53 -15.97 -27.60 -6.27
CA ASP A 53 -15.82 -28.98 -6.71
C ASP A 53 -14.78 -29.71 -5.85
N THR A 54 -15.23 -30.25 -4.72
CA THR A 54 -14.56 -31.35 -4.03
C THR A 54 -15.54 -32.53 -3.93
N SER A 55 -15.91 -33.08 -5.07
CA SER A 55 -16.48 -34.44 -5.15
C SER A 55 -15.33 -35.43 -5.35
N GLY A 56 -14.67 -35.79 -4.24
CA GLY A 56 -13.60 -36.79 -4.22
C GLY A 56 -13.68 -37.60 -2.93
N ALA A 57 -14.28 -38.79 -3.03
CA ALA A 57 -14.56 -39.71 -1.94
C ALA A 57 -13.29 -40.18 -1.19
N ALA A 58 -13.38 -40.24 0.14
CA ALA A 58 -12.63 -41.19 0.97
C ALA A 58 -13.36 -41.41 2.30
N ASP A 59 -13.96 -42.61 2.40
CA ASP A 59 -14.37 -43.41 3.55
C ASP A 59 -14.54 -42.76 4.94
N ALA A 60 -15.81 -42.75 5.37
CA ALA A 60 -16.20 -42.72 6.77
C ALA A 60 -16.49 -44.15 7.25
N SER A 61 -15.55 -44.78 7.94
CA SER A 61 -15.81 -46.01 8.70
C SER A 61 -14.90 -46.09 9.92
N GLY A 62 -15.41 -45.67 11.08
CA GLY A 62 -14.73 -45.87 12.35
C GLY A 62 -15.16 -44.95 13.48
N MET A 63 -16.39 -45.11 13.99
CA MET A 63 -16.72 -45.15 15.43
C MET A 63 -18.25 -45.22 15.56
N ALA A 64 -18.77 -46.45 15.50
CA ALA A 64 -20.07 -46.77 16.09
C ALA A 64 -19.84 -47.06 17.58
N GLY A 65 -20.58 -46.38 18.45
CA GLY A 65 -20.69 -46.77 19.85
C GLY A 65 -20.73 -45.62 20.85
N MET A 66 -21.91 -45.04 21.07
CA MET A 66 -22.53 -45.00 22.41
C MET A 66 -23.92 -44.33 22.35
N PRO A 67 -24.98 -44.94 22.90
CA PRO A 67 -26.32 -44.39 22.93
C PRO A 67 -26.58 -43.59 24.22
N GLY A 68 -27.32 -42.49 24.11
CA GLY A 68 -27.98 -41.83 25.24
C GLY A 68 -27.50 -40.43 25.53
N MET A 69 -28.18 -39.42 24.95
CA MET A 69 -28.81 -38.36 25.74
C MET A 69 -29.67 -37.47 24.84
N ASP A 70 -30.88 -37.26 25.32
CA ASP A 70 -31.99 -36.60 24.65
C ASP A 70 -31.75 -35.12 24.36
N THR A 71 -32.36 -34.70 23.26
CA THR A 71 -32.51 -33.31 22.84
C THR A 71 -33.26 -32.47 23.87
N LYS A 72 -32.74 -31.28 24.22
CA LYS A 72 -33.54 -30.06 24.44
C LYS A 72 -32.67 -28.80 24.37
N PRO A 73 -33.16 -27.72 23.71
CA PRO A 73 -32.46 -26.44 23.65
C PRO A 73 -32.78 -25.62 24.92
N ALA A 74 -31.76 -24.96 25.48
CA ALA A 74 -31.94 -23.97 26.54
C ALA A 74 -31.51 -22.59 26.04
N ALA A 75 -32.40 -21.63 26.25
CA ALA A 75 -32.36 -20.25 25.83
C ALA A 75 -31.43 -19.37 26.69
N ASP A 76 -31.17 -18.18 26.15
CA ASP A 76 -30.81 -16.91 26.78
C ASP A 76 -30.25 -16.92 28.21
N ALA A 77 -29.03 -16.41 28.34
CA ALA A 77 -28.61 -15.67 29.53
C ALA A 77 -27.53 -14.63 29.18
N SER A 78 -27.99 -13.39 29.11
CA SER A 78 -27.22 -12.15 29.29
C SER A 78 -26.37 -12.19 30.57
N MET A 79 -25.14 -11.66 30.53
CA MET A 79 -24.46 -11.14 31.73
C MET A 79 -23.70 -9.85 31.39
N ALA A 80 -24.31 -8.74 31.79
CA ALA A 80 -23.63 -7.48 32.06
C ALA A 80 -22.88 -7.59 33.40
N GLY A 81 -21.71 -6.95 33.52
CA GLY A 81 -21.05 -6.82 34.82
C GLY A 81 -19.59 -6.35 34.81
N MET A 82 -19.40 -5.02 34.75
CA MET A 82 -18.42 -4.21 35.53
C MET A 82 -16.91 -4.49 35.35
N ASN A 83 -15.97 -3.53 35.34
CA ASN A 83 -15.92 -2.23 36.00
C ASN A 83 -14.81 -1.35 35.37
N MET A 84 -15.04 -0.04 35.24
CA MET A 84 -14.06 0.98 34.90
C MET A 84 -13.83 1.87 36.13
N GLY A 85 -12.62 1.81 36.70
CA GLY A 85 -12.12 2.77 37.70
C GLY A 85 -11.05 3.68 37.09
N LYS A 86 -11.21 4.99 37.28
CA LYS A 86 -10.52 6.11 36.59
C LYS A 86 -9.54 6.84 37.56
N PRO A 87 -8.96 8.01 37.25
CA PRO A 87 -7.60 8.27 36.77
C PRO A 87 -6.68 8.99 37.79
N ALA A 88 -5.40 9.20 37.46
CA ALA A 88 -4.61 10.30 38.04
C ALA A 88 -3.65 10.89 36.99
N ALA A 89 -3.59 12.22 36.95
CA ALA A 89 -2.85 13.04 36.00
C ALA A 89 -1.68 13.75 36.69
N THR A 90 -0.59 13.99 35.96
CA THR A 90 0.33 15.16 36.05
C THR A 90 1.39 15.08 34.94
N SER A 91 1.56 16.14 34.15
CA SER A 91 2.73 16.44 33.27
C SER A 91 3.77 17.28 34.06
N PRO A 92 4.94 17.76 33.54
CA PRO A 92 5.55 17.65 32.19
C PRO A 92 7.09 17.38 32.14
N GLY A 93 7.60 17.05 30.94
CA GLY A 93 8.96 17.38 30.45
C GLY A 93 10.16 16.51 30.88
N ALA A 94 10.75 15.76 29.94
CA ALA A 94 12.21 15.58 29.77
C ALA A 94 12.51 14.58 28.63
N SER A 95 13.43 14.98 27.77
CA SER A 95 14.19 14.17 26.82
C SER A 95 14.75 12.88 27.45
N MET A 96 14.59 11.72 26.81
CA MET A 96 15.40 10.54 27.12
C MET A 96 15.83 9.83 25.83
N ALA A 97 17.14 9.83 25.64
CA ALA A 97 17.88 9.01 24.71
C ALA A 97 17.65 7.52 25.02
N MET A 98 17.57 6.69 23.98
CA MET A 98 17.51 5.23 24.13
C MET A 98 18.93 4.68 24.28
N PRO A 99 19.26 3.99 25.38
CA PRO A 99 20.49 3.22 25.48
C PRO A 99 20.34 1.91 24.70
N SER A 100 21.37 1.60 23.91
CA SER A 100 21.60 0.30 23.30
C SER A 100 22.06 -0.70 24.36
N THR A 101 21.42 -1.87 24.46
CA THR A 101 22.03 -3.05 25.08
C THR A 101 21.76 -4.32 24.28
N PRO A 102 22.72 -5.26 24.26
CA PRO A 102 22.78 -6.38 23.32
C PRO A 102 22.15 -7.64 23.92
N ALA A 103 21.37 -8.39 23.13
CA ALA A 103 20.86 -9.69 23.52
C ALA A 103 20.91 -10.67 22.34
N ASP A 104 22.13 -10.90 21.84
CA ASP A 104 22.47 -12.13 21.12
C ASP A 104 23.37 -12.96 22.03
N LYS A 105 23.05 -14.26 22.14
CA LYS A 105 23.73 -15.33 22.89
C LYS A 105 23.24 -15.60 24.32
N ALA A 106 22.23 -16.46 24.43
CA ALA A 106 22.21 -17.59 25.39
C ALA A 106 20.91 -18.38 25.26
N MET A 107 20.88 -19.39 24.38
CA MET A 107 20.05 -20.60 24.51
C MET A 107 20.68 -21.71 23.65
N ALA A 108 21.90 -22.11 24.02
CA ALA A 108 22.52 -23.34 23.56
C ALA A 108 22.95 -24.07 24.84
N ASP A 109 22.12 -25.02 25.28
CA ASP A 109 22.44 -26.20 26.10
C ASP A 109 21.21 -26.65 26.90
N MET A 110 20.40 -27.52 26.29
CA MET A 110 19.62 -28.52 27.03
C MET A 110 19.69 -29.86 26.28
N PRO A 111 20.29 -30.91 26.87
CA PRO A 111 20.32 -32.23 26.28
C PRO A 111 19.09 -33.04 26.68
N GLY A 112 18.41 -33.64 25.70
CA GLY A 112 17.43 -34.71 25.94
C GLY A 112 16.02 -34.47 25.37
N MET A 113 15.87 -34.43 24.05
CA MET A 113 14.69 -34.99 23.37
C MET A 113 15.12 -35.56 22.02
N SER A 114 15.00 -36.88 21.90
CA SER A 114 15.32 -37.64 20.69
C SER A 114 14.27 -37.40 19.60
N ALA A 115 14.74 -37.42 18.36
CA ALA A 115 14.01 -37.07 17.15
C ALA A 115 12.83 -37.99 16.84
N SER A 116 11.66 -37.43 16.51
CA SER A 116 10.68 -38.00 15.56
C SER A 116 9.65 -36.93 15.15
N GLY A 117 10.01 -36.05 14.23
CA GLY A 117 9.08 -35.10 13.62
C GLY A 117 9.47 -34.86 12.18
N LYS A 118 8.61 -35.26 11.23
CA LYS A 118 8.82 -35.09 9.79
C LYS A 118 9.15 -33.62 9.46
N PRO A 119 10.03 -33.33 8.48
CA PRO A 119 10.31 -31.95 8.08
C PRO A 119 9.02 -31.29 7.62
N VAL A 120 8.63 -30.21 8.29
CA VAL A 120 7.56 -29.33 7.82
C VAL A 120 8.10 -28.66 6.55
N PRO A 121 7.45 -28.82 5.38
CA PRO A 121 7.92 -28.16 4.17
C PRO A 121 7.86 -26.65 4.37
N ALA A 122 8.90 -25.96 3.88
CA ALA A 122 8.92 -24.50 3.83
C ALA A 122 7.62 -23.99 3.23
N ALA A 123 6.89 -23.16 3.99
CA ALA A 123 5.69 -22.51 3.49
C ALA A 123 6.07 -21.73 2.22
N LYS A 124 5.45 -22.10 1.08
CA LYS A 124 5.53 -21.32 -0.15
C LYS A 124 5.18 -19.87 0.16
N PRO A 125 5.83 -18.87 -0.47
CA PRO A 125 5.38 -17.49 -0.36
C PRO A 125 3.90 -17.44 -0.75
N ALA A 126 3.07 -16.88 0.13
CA ALA A 126 1.69 -16.58 -0.22
C ALA A 126 1.69 -15.62 -1.42
N ASP A 127 0.73 -15.83 -2.30
CA ASP A 127 0.75 -15.44 -3.70
C ASP A 127 1.12 -13.97 -3.95
N SER A 128 2.23 -13.75 -4.66
CA SER A 128 2.49 -12.46 -5.31
C SER A 128 1.39 -12.24 -6.34
N MET A 129 0.73 -11.09 -6.32
CA MET A 129 -0.26 -10.71 -7.35
C MET A 129 0.39 -10.40 -8.72
N ALA A 130 1.69 -10.68 -8.85
CA ALA A 130 2.44 -10.62 -10.10
C ALA A 130 1.77 -11.54 -11.14
N GLY A 131 1.01 -10.95 -12.06
CA GLY A 131 0.37 -11.66 -13.17
C GLY A 131 -1.16 -11.72 -13.15
N MET A 132 -1.84 -11.08 -12.21
CA MET A 132 -3.31 -10.98 -12.26
C MET A 132 -3.77 -10.08 -13.44
N PRO A 133 -4.72 -10.54 -14.28
CA PRO A 133 -5.38 -9.68 -15.26
C PRO A 133 -6.09 -8.53 -14.55
N GLY A 134 -5.83 -7.28 -14.95
CA GLY A 134 -6.46 -6.10 -14.33
C GLY A 134 -5.51 -4.99 -13.88
N MET A 135 -4.19 -5.13 -14.10
CA MET A 135 -3.26 -4.01 -13.90
C MET A 135 -3.56 -2.89 -14.90
N SER A 136 -4.32 -1.90 -14.43
CA SER A 136 -4.60 -0.69 -15.20
C SER A 136 -3.47 0.31 -15.04
N ASP A 137 -3.12 0.94 -16.15
CA ASP A 137 -2.07 1.93 -16.21
C ASP A 137 -2.64 3.32 -15.87
N GLN A 138 -2.21 3.92 -14.75
CA GLN A 138 -2.60 5.29 -14.41
C GLN A 138 -1.92 6.34 -15.29
N THR A 139 -0.99 5.94 -16.16
CA THR A 139 -0.23 6.80 -17.07
C THR A 139 -0.92 7.04 -18.41
N ALA A 140 -2.02 6.33 -18.69
CA ALA A 140 -2.83 6.58 -19.88
C ALA A 140 -3.36 8.02 -19.87
N ALA A 141 -3.24 8.71 -21.01
CA ALA A 141 -3.78 10.06 -21.19
C ALA A 141 -5.28 10.05 -20.86
N ALA A 142 -5.66 10.70 -19.76
CA ALA A 142 -7.06 10.77 -19.37
C ALA A 142 -7.79 11.84 -20.21
N PRO A 143 -9.12 11.72 -20.37
CA PRO A 143 -9.93 12.78 -20.96
C PRO A 143 -9.72 14.12 -20.25
N ILE A 144 -9.96 15.24 -20.95
CA ILE A 144 -9.81 16.62 -20.44
C ILE A 144 -10.60 16.87 -19.13
N ALA A 145 -11.64 16.07 -18.86
CA ALA A 145 -12.35 16.05 -17.59
C ALA A 145 -12.68 14.61 -17.16
N ALA A 146 -12.61 14.34 -15.85
CA ALA A 146 -13.11 13.08 -15.28
C ALA A 146 -14.61 12.94 -15.58
N PRO A 147 -15.11 11.74 -15.90
CA PRO A 147 -16.55 11.49 -15.95
C PRO A 147 -17.20 11.81 -14.59
N VAL A 148 -18.49 12.10 -14.63
CA VAL A 148 -19.30 12.20 -13.41
C VAL A 148 -19.68 10.78 -13.02
N ASP A 149 -19.37 10.40 -11.79
CA ASP A 149 -19.72 9.09 -11.25
C ASP A 149 -21.21 9.04 -10.90
N ALA A 150 -21.73 7.85 -10.61
CA ALA A 150 -23.16 7.65 -10.32
C ALA A 150 -23.69 8.47 -9.13
N ASP A 151 -22.80 8.89 -8.22
CA ASP A 151 -23.11 9.75 -7.08
C ASP A 151 -23.04 11.25 -7.40
N GLY A 152 -22.89 11.62 -8.68
CA GLY A 152 -22.85 13.01 -9.13
C GLY A 152 -21.50 13.70 -8.89
N LEU A 153 -20.50 13.01 -8.34
CA LEU A 153 -19.17 13.55 -8.08
C LEU A 153 -18.21 13.26 -9.23
N ARG A 154 -17.22 14.12 -9.42
CA ARG A 154 -16.08 13.87 -10.32
C ARG A 154 -14.86 13.50 -9.49
N ARG A 155 -14.45 12.23 -9.52
CA ARG A 155 -13.22 11.77 -8.86
C ARG A 155 -12.00 12.14 -9.69
N LEU A 156 -11.14 12.99 -9.14
CA LEU A 156 -9.92 13.44 -9.81
C LEU A 156 -8.86 12.32 -9.82
N LYS A 157 -8.22 12.12 -10.98
CA LYS A 157 -7.15 11.13 -11.19
C LYS A 157 -5.90 11.81 -11.74
N TYR A 158 -4.76 11.14 -11.63
CA TYR A 158 -3.49 11.67 -12.09
C TYR A 158 -3.41 11.96 -13.59
N GLY A 159 -4.15 11.22 -14.43
CA GLY A 159 -4.26 11.54 -15.84
C GLY A 159 -4.90 12.91 -16.15
N LEU A 160 -5.64 13.51 -15.20
CA LEU A 160 -6.24 14.84 -15.36
C LEU A 160 -5.28 15.98 -14.99
N LEU A 161 -4.14 15.66 -14.39
CA LEU A 161 -3.17 16.67 -13.99
C LEU A 161 -2.34 17.10 -15.19
N ARG A 162 -2.10 18.41 -15.29
CA ARG A 162 -1.17 18.99 -16.26
C ARG A 162 -0.35 20.06 -15.57
N ALA A 163 0.95 20.11 -15.85
CA ALA A 163 1.82 21.17 -15.35
C ALA A 163 1.42 22.53 -15.94
N ALA A 164 1.46 23.58 -15.13
CA ALA A 164 1.19 24.95 -15.58
C ALA A 164 2.31 25.49 -16.49
N THR A 165 3.54 25.02 -16.26
CA THR A 165 4.73 25.39 -17.03
C THR A 165 5.32 24.15 -17.71
N ARG A 166 6.14 24.40 -18.73
CA ARG A 166 6.86 23.35 -19.45
C ARG A 166 8.00 22.81 -18.58
N ASN A 167 8.20 21.49 -18.57
CA ASN A 167 9.39 20.85 -17.99
C ASN A 167 10.64 21.19 -18.83
N ALA A 168 11.75 21.44 -18.14
CA ALA A 168 13.00 21.88 -18.77
C ALA A 168 13.63 20.76 -19.61
N ASP A 169 13.68 19.55 -19.06
CA ASP A 169 14.23 18.38 -19.73
C ASP A 169 13.13 17.69 -20.55
N ASN A 170 13.33 17.61 -21.87
CA ASN A 170 12.41 16.97 -22.82
C ASN A 170 13.04 15.75 -23.53
N ARG A 171 14.18 15.27 -23.03
CA ARG A 171 14.84 14.08 -23.58
C ARG A 171 13.96 12.86 -23.36
N ALA A 172 14.10 11.84 -24.20
CA ALA A 172 13.56 10.53 -23.90
C ALA A 172 14.37 9.90 -22.74
N PRO A 173 13.77 9.05 -21.89
CA PRO A 173 14.53 8.31 -20.90
C PRO A 173 15.55 7.39 -21.58
N GLU A 174 16.76 7.36 -21.04
CA GLU A 174 17.88 6.55 -21.54
C GLU A 174 17.69 5.07 -21.21
N ARG A 175 17.03 4.77 -20.09
CA ARG A 175 16.61 3.42 -19.69
C ARG A 175 15.44 3.44 -18.73
N GLU A 176 14.89 2.25 -18.52
CA GLU A 176 13.87 1.97 -17.52
C GLU A 176 14.46 1.31 -16.26
N LEU A 177 13.99 1.73 -15.10
CA LEU A 177 14.21 1.12 -13.81
C LEU A 177 12.88 0.51 -13.31
N LEU A 178 12.79 -0.82 -13.37
CA LEU A 178 11.63 -1.54 -12.83
C LEU A 178 11.70 -1.59 -11.29
N VAL A 179 10.65 -1.09 -10.67
CA VAL A 179 10.47 -1.04 -9.21
C VAL A 179 9.18 -1.75 -8.85
N ARG A 180 9.30 -2.99 -8.36
CA ARG A 180 8.19 -3.78 -7.84
C ARG A 180 7.95 -3.43 -6.38
N LEU A 181 6.76 -2.95 -6.07
CA LEU A 181 6.30 -2.75 -4.70
C LEU A 181 5.62 -4.05 -4.27
N THR A 182 6.23 -4.76 -3.33
CA THR A 182 5.79 -6.08 -2.89
C THR A 182 5.60 -6.11 -1.40
N GLY A 183 4.94 -7.14 -0.90
CA GLY A 183 4.71 -7.32 0.52
C GLY A 183 3.81 -8.51 0.83
N ASP A 184 3.61 -8.75 2.11
CA ASP A 184 2.80 -9.83 2.64
C ASP A 184 1.90 -9.27 3.72
N MET A 185 0.58 -9.40 3.52
CA MET A 185 -0.42 -8.92 4.47
C MET A 185 -0.47 -9.73 5.77
N THR A 186 -0.15 -11.03 5.70
CA THR A 186 -0.18 -11.95 6.86
C THR A 186 0.98 -11.66 7.80
N ARG A 187 2.16 -11.46 7.23
CA ARG A 187 3.39 -11.15 7.98
C ARG A 187 3.62 -9.64 8.13
N TYR A 188 2.74 -8.84 7.54
CA TYR A 188 2.76 -7.38 7.56
C TYR A 188 4.14 -6.79 7.23
N PHE A 189 4.76 -7.27 6.15
CA PHE A 189 6.02 -6.71 5.65
C PHE A 189 5.86 -6.12 4.25
N TRP A 190 6.61 -5.06 3.99
CA TRP A 190 6.57 -4.30 2.75
C TRP A 190 7.99 -4.15 2.21
N SER A 191 8.17 -4.24 0.90
CA SER A 191 9.49 -4.21 0.30
C SER A 191 9.51 -3.60 -1.10
N ILE A 192 10.71 -3.24 -1.55
CA ILE A 192 10.98 -2.87 -2.93
C ILE A 192 11.80 -4.01 -3.56
N ASN A 193 11.35 -4.56 -4.69
CA ASN A 193 11.98 -5.68 -5.40
C ASN A 193 12.27 -6.89 -4.49
N ASP A 194 11.31 -7.27 -3.64
CA ASP A 194 11.38 -8.41 -2.70
C ASP A 194 12.54 -8.38 -1.70
N LYS A 195 13.14 -7.22 -1.49
CA LYS A 195 14.31 -7.05 -0.62
C LYS A 195 14.03 -5.99 0.43
N LYS A 196 14.26 -6.38 1.70
CA LYS A 196 14.34 -5.46 2.84
C LYS A 196 15.56 -4.56 2.71
N LEU A 197 15.50 -3.38 3.34
CA LEU A 197 16.58 -2.39 3.33
C LEU A 197 17.96 -2.98 3.70
N SER A 198 18.03 -3.84 4.71
CA SER A 198 19.30 -4.46 5.15
C SER A 198 20.03 -5.24 4.04
N ASN A 199 19.28 -5.74 3.04
CA ASN A 199 19.80 -6.59 1.97
C ASN A 199 19.69 -5.91 0.59
N ALA A 200 19.29 -4.63 0.59
CA ALA A 200 18.93 -3.88 -0.59
C ALA A 200 20.13 -3.09 -1.12
N LYS A 201 20.69 -3.50 -2.26
CA LYS A 201 21.64 -2.65 -3.00
C LYS A 201 20.94 -1.37 -3.47
N PRO A 202 21.60 -0.20 -3.43
CA PRO A 202 21.07 1.04 -3.97
C PRO A 202 20.73 0.91 -5.45
N PHE A 203 19.72 1.64 -5.91
CA PHE A 203 19.57 1.90 -7.34
C PHE A 203 20.65 2.88 -7.78
N LYS A 204 21.31 2.59 -8.89
CA LYS A 204 22.32 3.47 -9.48
C LYS A 204 21.67 4.29 -10.59
N ILE A 205 21.90 5.60 -10.60
CA ILE A 205 21.49 6.52 -11.66
C ILE A 205 22.70 7.40 -11.99
N GLY A 206 22.98 7.64 -13.26
CA GLY A 206 24.04 8.53 -13.70
C GLY A 206 23.69 10.00 -13.41
N LEU A 207 24.68 10.83 -13.08
CA LEU A 207 24.46 12.28 -13.02
C LEU A 207 23.97 12.80 -14.38
N GLY A 208 22.84 13.53 -14.40
CA GLY A 208 22.23 14.02 -15.63
C GLY A 208 21.52 12.96 -16.50
N GLU A 209 21.58 11.68 -16.11
CA GLU A 209 20.87 10.59 -16.77
C GLU A 209 19.36 10.78 -16.59
N ARG A 210 18.61 10.71 -17.70
CA ARG A 210 17.15 10.67 -17.63
C ARG A 210 16.67 9.22 -17.54
N VAL A 211 16.11 8.82 -16.40
CA VAL A 211 15.65 7.44 -16.17
C VAL A 211 14.14 7.41 -16.03
N ARG A 212 13.50 6.41 -16.64
CA ARG A 212 12.10 6.09 -16.37
C ARG A 212 12.01 5.11 -15.21
N ILE A 213 11.40 5.53 -14.10
CA ILE A 213 11.06 4.64 -13.00
C ILE A 213 9.66 4.07 -13.27
N LYS A 214 9.57 2.76 -13.48
CA LYS A 214 8.31 2.04 -13.63
C LYS A 214 7.96 1.33 -12.32
N MET A 215 7.02 1.89 -11.57
CA MET A 215 6.57 1.32 -10.30
C MET A 215 5.37 0.42 -10.51
N VAL A 216 5.56 -0.88 -10.25
CA VAL A 216 4.51 -1.89 -10.33
C VAL A 216 4.10 -2.25 -8.91
N ASN A 217 2.88 -1.90 -8.52
CA ASN A 217 2.35 -2.28 -7.22
C ASN A 217 1.67 -3.64 -7.30
N GLU A 218 2.30 -4.64 -6.70
CA GLU A 218 1.80 -6.02 -6.64
C GLU A 218 1.11 -6.32 -5.32
N THR A 219 0.91 -5.29 -4.51
CA THR A 219 0.23 -5.41 -3.23
C THR A 219 -1.21 -4.96 -3.35
N MET A 220 -1.96 -5.30 -2.32
CA MET A 220 -3.32 -4.82 -2.14
C MET A 220 -3.38 -3.46 -1.43
N MET A 221 -2.23 -2.86 -1.05
CA MET A 221 -2.20 -1.56 -0.38
C MET A 221 -1.80 -0.45 -1.35
N GLU A 222 -2.29 0.76 -1.12
CA GLU A 222 -1.77 1.92 -1.85
C GLU A 222 -0.44 2.34 -1.23
N HIS A 223 0.51 2.76 -2.07
CA HIS A 223 1.83 3.18 -1.60
C HIS A 223 2.14 4.59 -2.09
N PRO A 224 2.12 5.59 -1.20
CA PRO A 224 2.64 6.92 -1.49
C PRO A 224 4.17 6.85 -1.58
N MET A 225 4.72 6.66 -2.77
CA MET A 225 6.17 6.55 -2.99
C MET A 225 6.78 7.94 -3.08
N HIS A 226 7.81 8.16 -2.28
CA HIS A 226 8.54 9.43 -2.15
C HIS A 226 9.99 9.25 -2.55
N LEU A 227 10.48 10.13 -3.40
CA LEU A 227 11.88 10.20 -3.83
C LEU A 227 12.48 11.54 -3.40
N HIS A 228 13.61 11.48 -2.70
CA HIS A 228 14.32 12.66 -2.22
C HIS A 228 15.16 13.31 -3.33
N GLY A 229 15.49 14.59 -3.17
CA GLY A 229 16.44 15.30 -4.03
C GLY A 229 15.91 15.71 -5.41
N VAL A 230 14.83 15.11 -5.89
CA VAL A 230 14.30 15.37 -7.24
C VAL A 230 12.78 15.39 -7.27
N PHE A 231 12.22 16.20 -8.17
CA PHE A 231 10.81 16.06 -8.56
C PHE A 231 10.68 15.02 -9.66
N MET A 232 9.76 14.08 -9.49
CA MET A 232 9.42 13.08 -10.49
C MET A 232 8.40 13.66 -11.47
N GLU A 233 8.67 13.53 -12.77
CA GLU A 233 7.76 13.93 -13.84
C GLU A 233 6.80 12.78 -14.13
N LEU A 234 5.51 12.97 -13.88
CA LEU A 234 4.50 11.95 -14.11
C LEU A 234 4.27 11.73 -15.60
N VAL A 235 4.57 10.53 -16.08
CA VAL A 235 4.19 10.10 -17.42
C VAL A 235 2.66 9.94 -17.41
N ASN A 236 1.93 10.87 -18.01
CA ASN A 236 0.46 10.82 -18.08
C ASN A 236 -0.10 11.30 -19.43
N GLY A 237 0.71 11.20 -20.49
CA GLY A 237 0.36 11.65 -21.84
C GLY A 237 0.50 13.16 -22.10
N ASN A 238 0.82 13.99 -21.09
CA ASN A 238 1.00 15.43 -21.27
C ASN A 238 2.40 15.83 -21.80
N GLY A 239 3.31 14.86 -22.02
CA GLY A 239 4.65 15.10 -22.56
C GLY A 239 5.43 16.14 -21.75
N ILE A 240 5.88 17.21 -22.41
CA ILE A 240 6.61 18.33 -21.79
C ILE A 240 5.80 19.11 -20.73
N PHE A 241 4.50 18.83 -20.57
CA PHE A 241 3.63 19.37 -19.51
C PHE A 241 3.27 18.30 -18.46
N ALA A 242 4.06 17.24 -18.34
CA ALA A 242 3.95 16.24 -17.29
C ALA A 242 4.02 16.90 -15.89
N PRO A 243 3.05 16.66 -14.99
CA PRO A 243 3.08 17.18 -13.63
C PRO A 243 4.32 16.72 -12.86
N ARG A 244 4.92 17.64 -12.09
CA ARG A 244 6.07 17.37 -11.21
C ARG A 244 5.59 17.08 -9.78
N LYS A 245 6.01 15.96 -9.20
CA LYS A 245 5.68 15.56 -7.82
C LYS A 245 6.88 14.91 -7.14
N HIS A 246 7.08 15.18 -5.85
CA HIS A 246 8.08 14.47 -5.04
C HIS A 246 7.50 13.21 -4.38
N THR A 247 6.17 13.10 -4.30
CA THR A 247 5.46 11.93 -3.76
C THR A 247 4.27 11.60 -4.64
N ILE A 248 4.11 10.31 -4.97
CA ILE A 248 3.08 9.81 -5.88
C ILE A 248 2.41 8.57 -5.27
N ILE A 249 1.09 8.50 -5.35
CA ILE A 249 0.35 7.31 -4.90
C ILE A 249 0.43 6.26 -6.01
N VAL A 250 0.92 5.07 -5.69
CA VAL A 250 0.84 3.90 -6.56
C VAL A 250 -0.30 3.02 -6.05
N PRO A 251 -1.45 2.96 -6.74
CA PRO A 251 -2.62 2.22 -6.28
C PRO A 251 -2.39 0.70 -6.32
N PRO A 252 -3.21 -0.09 -5.61
CA PRO A 252 -3.15 -1.55 -5.64
C PRO A 252 -3.23 -2.10 -7.06
N ALA A 253 -2.44 -3.13 -7.36
CA ALA A 253 -2.44 -3.82 -8.65
C ALA A 253 -2.38 -2.85 -9.84
N GLN A 254 -1.59 -1.77 -9.74
CA GLN A 254 -1.47 -0.77 -10.80
C GLN A 254 -0.01 -0.40 -11.02
N THR A 255 0.24 0.17 -12.20
CA THR A 255 1.55 0.69 -12.58
C THR A 255 1.50 2.21 -12.72
N VAL A 256 2.57 2.86 -12.24
CA VAL A 256 2.80 4.30 -12.43
C VAL A 256 4.22 4.48 -12.97
N GLU A 257 4.36 5.22 -14.06
CA GLU A 257 5.64 5.56 -14.67
C GLU A 257 5.99 7.03 -14.43
N LEU A 258 7.27 7.27 -14.14
CA LEU A 258 7.81 8.59 -13.84
C LEU A 258 9.15 8.75 -14.53
N ASP A 259 9.41 9.92 -15.11
CA ASP A 259 10.73 10.28 -15.57
C ASP A 259 11.45 11.10 -14.48
N VAL A 260 12.73 10.82 -14.26
CA VAL A 260 13.59 11.54 -13.31
C VAL A 260 14.93 11.87 -13.94
N THR A 261 15.46 13.04 -13.61
CA THR A 261 16.81 13.48 -13.97
C THR A 261 17.41 14.16 -12.73
N TYR A 262 18.51 13.63 -12.22
CA TYR A 262 19.24 14.25 -11.12
C TYR A 262 20.27 15.25 -11.63
N GLU A 263 20.31 16.43 -11.01
CA GLU A 263 21.28 17.50 -11.31
C GLU A 263 22.46 17.51 -10.32
N ASP A 264 22.32 16.80 -9.19
CA ASP A 264 23.32 16.72 -8.13
C ASP A 264 23.67 15.26 -7.79
N GLU A 265 24.96 15.02 -7.54
CA GLU A 265 25.47 13.73 -7.05
C GLU A 265 25.05 13.48 -5.59
N GLY A 266 25.00 12.21 -5.19
CA GLY A 266 24.80 11.84 -3.79
C GLY A 266 23.93 10.60 -3.60
N THR A 267 23.59 10.36 -2.34
CA THR A 267 22.75 9.24 -1.92
C THR A 267 21.41 9.75 -1.42
N TRP A 268 20.35 9.42 -2.14
CA TRP A 268 19.00 9.91 -1.91
C TRP A 268 18.09 8.79 -1.40
N ALA A 269 17.22 9.11 -0.45
CA ALA A 269 16.24 8.16 0.05
C ALA A 269 15.08 7.98 -0.94
N PHE A 270 14.64 6.74 -1.12
CA PHE A 270 13.47 6.37 -1.91
C PHE A 270 12.61 5.39 -1.12
N HIS A 271 11.42 5.82 -0.71
CA HIS A 271 10.62 5.05 0.24
C HIS A 271 9.13 5.33 0.17
N CYS A 272 8.34 4.40 0.71
CA CYS A 272 6.92 4.65 0.95
C CYS A 272 6.75 5.68 2.08
N HIS A 273 5.77 6.56 1.97
CA HIS A 273 5.48 7.60 2.94
C HIS A 273 4.46 7.16 4.01
N LEU A 274 4.00 5.91 3.92
CA LEU A 274 3.37 5.23 5.05
C LEU A 274 4.48 4.72 5.97
N PHE A 275 4.58 5.32 7.15
CA PHE A 275 5.71 5.11 8.07
C PHE A 275 5.98 3.62 8.35
N TYR A 276 4.94 2.85 8.66
CA TYR A 276 5.07 1.40 8.90
C TYR A 276 5.57 0.63 7.67
N HIS A 277 5.27 1.08 6.45
CA HIS A 277 5.77 0.43 5.23
C HIS A 277 7.25 0.74 5.03
N ALA A 278 7.66 2.00 5.26
CA ALA A 278 9.06 2.41 5.16
C ALA A 278 9.95 1.62 6.13
N VAL A 279 9.58 1.59 7.41
CA VAL A 279 10.41 0.98 8.48
C VAL A 279 10.45 -0.55 8.40
N THR A 280 9.44 -1.20 7.81
CA THR A 280 9.41 -2.66 7.66
C THR A 280 10.16 -3.16 6.42
N GLY A 281 10.51 -2.26 5.49
CA GLY A 281 11.42 -2.58 4.39
C GLY A 281 11.14 -1.92 3.05
N MET A 282 10.05 -1.16 2.88
CA MET A 282 9.75 -0.42 1.64
C MET A 282 10.54 0.88 1.57
N PHE A 283 11.86 0.71 1.61
CA PHE A 283 12.87 1.75 1.61
C PHE A 283 14.05 1.27 0.78
N ARG A 284 14.63 2.18 0.01
CA ARG A 284 15.78 1.96 -0.85
C ARG A 284 16.61 3.23 -0.93
N LEU A 285 17.91 3.08 -1.17
CA LEU A 285 18.77 4.20 -1.52
C LEU A 285 18.86 4.32 -3.05
N VAL A 286 18.94 5.54 -3.54
CA VAL A 286 19.31 5.88 -4.92
C VAL A 286 20.66 6.58 -4.85
N GLU A 287 21.67 6.02 -5.49
CA GLU A 287 22.99 6.62 -5.58
C GLU A 287 23.19 7.20 -6.97
N VAL A 288 23.52 8.49 -7.00
CA VAL A 288 23.76 9.29 -8.19
C VAL A 288 25.24 9.60 -8.27
N ALA A 289 25.90 9.12 -9.34
CA ALA A 289 27.32 9.28 -9.63
C ALA A 289 27.61 9.05 -11.11
#